data_AF-A0A3E0HHY3-F1
#
_entry.id   AF-A0A3E0HHY3-F1
#
_cell.length_a   1.000
_cell.length_b   1.000
_cell.length_c   1.000
_cell.angle_alpha   90.00
_cell.angle_beta   90.00
_cell.angle_gamma   90.00
#
_symmetry.space_group_name_H-M   'P 1'
#
loop_
_entity.id
_entity.type
_entity.pdbx_description
1 polymer ?
#
loop_
_entity_poly.entity_id
_entity_poly.type
_entity_poly.pdbx_seq_one_letter_code
_entity_poly.pdbx_strand_id
1 'polypeptide(L)'
;MSESKPEYTRTAVDSVVDAVRGLVSEGINRRVVVRDSKDDVVLEVPVAFGLVAALAAPVATAVGAGVALVGKCDIKLEDRRQPASQPATTVDAEQV
;
A
#
# COMPACT_ATOMS: atom_id res chain seq x y z
N MET A 1 -27.67 -39.10 26.43
CA MET A 1 -27.09 -38.56 25.19
C MET A 1 -26.44 -37.25 25.59
N SER A 2 -25.14 -37.27 25.90
CA SER A 2 -24.42 -36.11 26.42
C SER A 2 -23.94 -35.25 25.26
N GLU A 3 -24.31 -33.98 25.29
CA GLU A 3 -23.94 -32.96 24.31
C GLU A 3 -22.50 -32.50 24.61
N SER A 4 -21.53 -32.93 23.79
CA SER A 4 -20.14 -32.49 23.90
C SER A 4 -20.01 -31.07 23.36
N LYS A 5 -20.06 -30.07 24.25
CA LYS A 5 -19.73 -28.69 23.93
C LYS A 5 -18.22 -28.60 23.67
N PRO A 6 -17.75 -28.00 22.56
CA PRO A 6 -16.33 -27.90 22.29
C PRO A 6 -15.68 -26.96 23.31
N GLU A 7 -15.04 -27.56 24.32
CA GLU A 7 -14.10 -26.87 25.20
C GLU A 7 -12.84 -26.57 24.39
N TYR A 8 -12.90 -25.50 23.59
CA TYR A 8 -11.71 -25.00 22.90
C TYR A 8 -10.77 -24.47 23.97
N THR A 9 -9.70 -25.22 24.25
CA THR A 9 -8.73 -24.92 25.32
C THR A 9 -8.19 -23.52 25.14
N ARG A 10 -8.65 -22.60 26.00
CA ARG A 10 -8.34 -21.16 25.95
C ARG A 10 -6.83 -20.90 25.84
N THR A 11 -6.03 -21.74 26.48
CA THR A 11 -4.56 -21.72 26.47
C THR A 11 -3.93 -21.95 25.09
N ALA A 12 -4.54 -22.81 24.25
CA ALA A 12 -4.06 -23.08 22.90
C ALA A 12 -4.29 -21.89 21.98
N VAL A 13 -5.43 -21.22 22.11
CA VAL A 13 -5.71 -19.96 21.37
C VAL A 13 -4.74 -18.87 21.80
N ASP A 14 -4.51 -18.73 23.11
CA ASP A 14 -3.61 -17.72 23.67
C ASP A 14 -2.16 -17.89 23.16
N SER A 15 -1.67 -19.14 23.10
CA SER A 15 -0.32 -19.44 22.59
C SER A 15 -0.16 -19.15 21.09
N VAL A 16 -1.20 -19.39 20.29
CA VAL A 16 -1.18 -19.07 18.85
C VAL A 16 -1.23 -17.56 18.64
N VAL A 17 -2.05 -16.85 19.42
CA VAL A 17 -2.11 -15.39 19.39
C VAL A 17 -0.76 -14.77 19.77
N ASP A 18 -0.09 -15.30 20.81
CA ASP A 18 1.22 -14.82 21.24
C ASP A 18 2.31 -15.07 20.18
N ALA A 19 2.34 -16.28 19.58
CA ALA A 19 3.26 -16.59 18.49
C ALA A 19 3.03 -15.71 17.24
N VAL A 20 1.77 -15.50 16.86
CA VAL A 20 1.40 -14.60 15.76
C VAL A 20 1.79 -13.16 16.10
N ARG A 21 1.62 -12.72 17.34
CA ARG A 21 2.00 -11.38 17.80
C ARG A 21 3.52 -11.17 17.74
N GLY A 22 4.32 -12.18 18.10
CA GLY A 22 5.78 -12.18 17.90
C GLY A 22 6.18 -12.05 16.43
N LEU A 23 5.56 -12.81 15.55
CA LEU A 23 5.80 -12.78 14.09
C LEU A 23 5.36 -11.45 13.45
N VAL A 24 4.21 -10.91 13.86
CA VAL A 24 3.69 -9.62 13.37
C VAL A 24 4.58 -8.46 13.80
N SER A 25 5.14 -8.50 15.02
CA SER A 25 6.12 -7.49 15.45
C SER A 25 7.39 -7.47 14.58
N GLU A 26 7.85 -8.61 14.10
CA GLU A 26 8.99 -8.68 13.17
C GLU A 26 8.61 -8.26 11.74
N GLY A 27 7.42 -8.64 11.27
CA GLY A 27 6.91 -8.29 9.94
C GLY A 27 6.50 -6.82 9.76
N ILE A 28 6.01 -6.16 10.82
CA ILE A 28 5.63 -4.73 10.82
C ILE A 28 6.86 -3.82 10.64
N ASN A 29 8.06 -4.30 10.99
CA ASN A 29 9.26 -3.47 10.91
C ASN A 29 9.75 -3.23 9.47
N ARG A 30 9.12 -3.86 8.46
CA ARG A 30 9.44 -3.65 7.05
C ARG A 30 8.72 -2.43 6.51
N ARG A 31 9.49 -1.42 6.09
CA ARG A 31 8.99 -0.16 5.51
C ARG A 31 9.45 -0.03 4.06
N VAL A 32 8.60 0.56 3.23
CA VAL A 32 8.92 1.03 1.88
C VAL A 32 9.28 2.51 1.99
N VAL A 33 10.48 2.86 1.53
CA VAL A 33 11.02 4.23 1.55
C VAL A 33 11.15 4.70 0.11
N VAL A 34 10.50 5.81 -0.24
CA VAL A 34 10.65 6.48 -1.52
C VAL A 34 11.52 7.71 -1.31
N ARG A 35 12.54 7.86 -2.16
CA ARG A 35 13.45 9.00 -2.17
C ARG A 35 13.33 9.76 -3.49
N ASP A 36 13.54 11.08 -3.44
CA ASP A 36 13.66 11.91 -4.63
C ASP A 36 15.07 11.84 -5.24
N SER A 37 15.28 12.47 -6.40
CA SER A 37 16.56 12.66 -7.09
C SER A 37 17.68 13.24 -6.18
N LYS A 38 17.31 13.93 -5.10
CA LYS A 38 18.24 14.47 -4.10
C LYS A 38 18.51 13.55 -2.90
N ASP A 39 18.05 12.29 -2.97
CA ASP A 39 18.13 11.28 -1.91
C ASP A 39 17.32 11.61 -0.62
N ASP A 40 16.49 12.65 -0.66
CA ASP A 40 15.58 13.03 0.44
C ASP A 40 14.38 12.08 0.51
N VAL A 41 14.02 11.66 1.73
CA VAL A 41 12.90 10.72 1.96
C VAL A 41 11.57 11.46 1.81
N VAL A 42 10.88 11.21 0.70
CA VAL A 42 9.59 11.84 0.40
C VAL A 42 8.39 11.06 0.93
N LEU A 43 8.54 9.74 1.13
CA LEU A 43 7.48 8.88 1.66
C LEU A 43 8.07 7.66 2.33
N GLU A 44 7.62 7.36 3.54
CA GLU A 44 7.94 6.11 4.24
C GLU A 44 6.64 5.47 4.75
N VAL A 45 6.36 4.23 4.32
CA VAL A 45 5.15 3.50 4.73
C VAL A 45 5.45 2.03 5.08
N PRO A 46 4.90 1.48 6.17
CA PRO A 46 5.02 0.06 6.47
C PRO A 46 4.37 -0.81 5.40
N VAL A 47 4.99 -1.93 5.05
CA VAL A 47 4.43 -2.89 4.07
C VAL A 47 3.08 -3.44 4.54
N ALA A 48 2.93 -3.64 5.86
CA ALA A 48 1.67 -4.10 6.46
C ALA A 48 0.49 -3.15 6.17
N PHE A 49 0.75 -1.84 6.08
CA PHE A 49 -0.29 -0.88 5.70
C PHE A 49 -0.79 -1.12 4.28
N GLY A 50 0.10 -1.44 3.34
CA GLY A 50 -0.25 -1.79 1.97
C GLY A 50 -1.12 -3.04 1.87
N LEU A 51 -0.86 -4.07 2.70
CA LEU A 51 -1.68 -5.28 2.73
C LEU A 51 -3.11 -5.00 3.24
N VAL A 52 -3.22 -4.27 4.35
CA VAL A 52 -4.54 -3.87 4.89
C VAL A 52 -5.27 -2.99 3.88
N ALA A 53 -4.58 -2.03 3.26
CA ALA A 53 -5.15 -1.17 2.25
C ALA A 53 -5.62 -1.96 1.03
N ALA A 54 -4.88 -2.97 0.55
CA ALA A 54 -5.28 -3.80 -0.58
C ALA A 54 -6.56 -4.61 -0.30
N LEU A 55 -6.72 -5.11 0.93
CA LEU A 55 -7.93 -5.84 1.35
C LEU A 55 -9.12 -4.91 1.56
N ALA A 56 -8.88 -3.71 2.11
CA ALA A 56 -9.92 -2.71 2.35
C ALA A 56 -10.29 -1.92 1.07
N ALA A 57 -9.41 -1.88 0.08
CA ALA A 57 -9.55 -1.08 -1.14
C ALA A 57 -10.86 -1.33 -1.89
N PRO A 58 -11.35 -2.57 -2.09
CA PRO A 58 -12.60 -2.80 -2.82
C PRO A 58 -13.81 -2.15 -2.12
N VAL A 59 -13.93 -2.30 -0.81
CA VAL A 59 -15.03 -1.72 -0.03
C VAL A 59 -14.93 -0.21 0.02
N ALA A 60 -13.72 0.32 0.30
CA ALA A 60 -13.46 1.75 0.30
C ALA A 60 -13.73 2.38 -1.08
N THR A 61 -13.39 1.68 -2.16
CA THR A 61 -13.65 2.11 -3.54
C THR A 61 -15.15 2.13 -3.84
N ALA A 62 -15.90 1.10 -3.44
CA ALA A 62 -17.35 1.08 -3.64
C ALA A 62 -18.03 2.26 -2.94
N VAL A 63 -17.66 2.53 -1.69
CA VAL A 63 -18.18 3.67 -0.93
C VAL A 63 -17.73 5.00 -1.55
N GLY A 64 -16.44 5.15 -1.84
CA GLY A 64 -15.87 6.36 -2.44
C GLY A 64 -16.47 6.69 -3.81
N ALA A 65 -16.65 5.68 -4.67
CA ALA A 65 -17.32 5.82 -5.95
C ALA A 65 -18.79 6.22 -5.78
N GLY A 66 -19.51 5.59 -4.84
CA GLY A 66 -20.89 5.96 -4.52
C GLY A 66 -21.00 7.42 -4.07
N VAL A 67 -20.12 7.87 -3.18
CA VAL A 67 -20.06 9.27 -2.72
C VAL A 67 -19.72 10.21 -3.87
N ALA A 68 -18.77 9.85 -4.73
CA ALA A 68 -18.39 10.66 -5.89
C ALA A 68 -19.52 10.82 -6.91
N LEU A 69 -20.36 9.79 -7.09
CA LEU A 69 -21.51 9.85 -8.00
C LEU A 69 -22.65 10.72 -7.46
N VAL A 70 -22.87 10.72 -6.14
CA VAL A 70 -23.98 11.47 -5.51
C VAL A 70 -23.55 12.90 -5.14
N GLY A 71 -22.27 13.11 -4.85
CA GLY A 71 -21.69 14.40 -4.50
C GLY A 71 -21.39 15.25 -5.73
N LYS A 72 -21.47 16.58 -5.60
CA LYS A 72 -20.88 17.51 -6.58
C LYS A 72 -19.38 17.62 -6.31
N CYS A 73 -18.63 16.57 -6.60
CA CYS A 73 -17.19 16.53 -6.39
C CYS A 73 -16.45 16.90 -7.68
N ASP A 74 -15.52 17.87 -7.62
CA ASP A 74 -14.58 18.17 -8.72
C ASP A 74 -13.37 17.23 -8.60
N ILE A 75 -13.21 16.32 -9.56
CA ILE A 75 -12.10 15.35 -9.58
C ILE A 75 -11.05 15.88 -10.55
N LYS A 76 -10.02 16.56 -10.03
CA LYS A 76 -8.86 16.96 -10.84
C LYS A 76 -7.81 15.87 -10.90
N LEU A 77 -7.59 15.35 -12.10
CA LEU A 77 -6.43 14.51 -12.41
C LEU A 77 -5.31 15.41 -12.90
N GLU A 78 -4.26 15.53 -12.09
CA GLU A 78 -3.01 16.15 -12.52
C GLU A 78 -2.05 15.03 -12.92
N ASP A 79 -1.84 14.89 -14.23
CA ASP A 79 -0.81 14.02 -14.77
C ASP A 79 0.53 14.74 -14.61
N ARG A 80 1.32 14.29 -13.63
CA ARG A 80 2.65 14.82 -13.38
C ARG A 80 3.73 14.05 -14.15
N ARG A 81 3.42 13.49 -15.34
CA ARG A 81 4.49 13.06 -16.25
C ARG A 81 5.26 14.31 -16.63
N GLN A 82 6.40 14.49 -15.98
CA GLN A 82 7.41 15.45 -16.39
C GLN A 82 7.62 15.24 -17.90
N PRO A 83 7.51 16.29 -18.75
CA PRO A 83 8.02 16.21 -20.10
C PRO A 83 9.49 15.84 -19.96
N ALA A 84 9.85 14.66 -20.47
CA ALA A 84 11.23 14.29 -20.62
C ALA A 84 11.94 15.46 -21.28
N SER A 85 12.88 16.04 -20.54
CA SER A 85 13.80 17.05 -21.03
C SER A 85 14.38 16.59 -22.36
N GLN A 86 13.89 17.14 -23.47
CA GLN A 86 14.67 17.23 -24.69
C GLN A 86 15.79 18.23 -24.40
N PRO A 87 17.05 17.77 -24.38
CA PRO A 87 17.99 18.32 -25.32
C PRO A 87 19.00 17.26 -25.80
N ALA A 88 18.91 16.92 -27.09
CA ALA A 88 20.07 16.64 -27.93
C ALA A 88 19.62 16.60 -29.40
N THR A 89 19.38 17.78 -29.96
CA THR A 89 19.81 18.01 -31.34
C THR A 89 21.33 17.86 -31.40
N THR A 90 21.80 17.46 -32.59
CA THR A 90 23.20 17.29 -33.01
C THR A 90 23.71 15.85 -32.88
N VAL A 91 23.27 15.00 -33.82
CA VAL A 91 24.26 14.18 -34.53
C VAL A 91 24.50 14.91 -35.84
N ASP A 92 25.64 15.60 -35.83
CA ASP A 92 26.24 16.32 -36.93
C ASP A 92 26.54 15.35 -38.09
N ALA A 93 26.37 15.85 -39.30
CA ALA A 93 26.67 15.15 -40.53
C ALA A 93 28.18 15.24 -40.81
N GLU A 94 28.89 14.13 -40.71
CA GLU A 94 30.23 13.92 -41.26
C GLU A 94 30.31 12.40 -41.57
N GLN A 95 30.18 11.87 -42.79
CA GLN A 95 30.77 12.15 -44.10
C GLN A 95 32.31 12.09 -44.10
N VAL A 96 32.84 10.87 -44.06
CA VAL A 96 34.09 10.47 -44.72
C VAL A 96 33.88 9.13 -45.41
#